data_AF-A0A3F2YX74-F1
#
_entry.id   AF-A0A3F2YX74-F1
#
_cell.length_a   1.000
_cell.length_b   1.000
_cell.length_c   1.000
_cell.angle_alpha   90.00
_cell.angle_beta   90.00
_cell.angle_gamma   90.00
#
_symmetry.space_group_name_H-M   'P 1'
#
loop_
_entity.id
_entity.type
_entity.pdbx_description
1 polymer ?
#
loop_
_entity_poly.entity_id
_entity_poly.type
_entity_poly.pdbx_seq_one_letter_code
_entity_poly.pdbx_strand_id
1 'polypeptide(L)'
;MAPSAVSMVFTVESVKSPNALEKGRKPPDGHSFDEALELAGFGRVQIVLSILAGLGMMASINEAMGMSIILPAAQCDLDLDAGEKGIVGGAVFLGTMFSSYFWGYLADTRGRQLILKYALFATSFFG
;
A
#
# COMPACT_ATOMS: atom_id res chain seq x y z
N MET A 1 4.47 -26.97 19.42
CA MET A 1 4.12 -25.67 20.05
C MET A 1 4.42 -24.60 19.01
N ALA A 2 3.39 -24.17 18.27
CA ALA A 2 3.44 -23.11 17.24
C ALA A 2 3.51 -21.73 17.95
N PRO A 3 3.83 -20.61 17.26
CA PRO A 3 3.33 -20.17 15.94
C PRO A 3 4.48 -19.89 14.93
N SER A 4 4.49 -20.15 13.62
CA SER A 4 3.49 -20.20 12.54
C SER A 4 2.62 -18.95 12.44
N ALA A 5 3.03 -17.95 11.61
CA ALA A 5 2.16 -17.13 10.73
C ALA A 5 2.77 -15.81 10.17
N VAL A 6 4.08 -15.64 9.99
CA VAL A 6 4.64 -14.35 9.46
C VAL A 6 5.20 -14.44 8.01
N SER A 7 5.07 -15.57 7.32
CA SER A 7 5.72 -15.75 5.99
C SER A 7 4.77 -16.09 4.83
N MET A 8 3.52 -15.60 4.83
CA MET A 8 2.51 -16.02 3.83
C MET A 8 2.01 -14.94 2.87
N VAL A 9 2.71 -13.81 2.70
CA VAL A 9 2.29 -12.76 1.73
C VAL A 9 3.30 -12.53 0.59
N PHE A 10 4.40 -13.28 0.55
CA PHE A 10 5.42 -13.16 -0.51
C PHE A 10 5.51 -14.39 -1.44
N THR A 11 4.42 -15.15 -1.60
CA THR A 11 4.32 -16.12 -2.70
C THR A 11 3.59 -15.46 -3.87
N VAL A 12 4.31 -14.60 -4.59
CA VAL A 12 4.03 -14.36 -6.01
C VAL A 12 4.37 -15.65 -6.74
N GLU A 13 3.42 -16.58 -6.79
CA GLU A 13 3.56 -17.82 -7.54
C GLU A 13 3.09 -17.58 -8.98
N SER A 14 4.07 -17.48 -9.87
CA SER A 14 4.06 -18.05 -11.22
C SER A 14 3.13 -17.44 -12.28
N VAL A 15 3.55 -16.32 -12.87
CA VAL A 15 3.37 -16.17 -14.34
C VAL A 15 4.41 -17.08 -15.00
N LYS A 16 3.99 -18.29 -15.33
CA LYS A 16 4.71 -19.19 -16.24
C LYS A 16 4.89 -18.49 -17.58
N SER A 17 6.05 -17.89 -17.81
CA SER A 17 6.48 -17.43 -19.12
C SER A 17 7.32 -18.55 -19.76
N PRO A 18 6.79 -19.30 -20.76
CA PRO A 18 7.61 -20.24 -21.49
C PRO A 18 8.43 -19.41 -22.47
N ASN A 19 9.72 -19.22 -22.20
CA ASN A 19 10.77 -19.27 -23.22
C ASN A 19 12.13 -18.96 -22.60
N ALA A 20 12.82 -20.04 -22.27
CA ALA A 20 14.27 -20.07 -22.18
C ALA A 20 14.89 -19.80 -23.57
N LEU A 21 14.92 -18.54 -24.04
CA LEU A 21 15.69 -18.10 -25.21
C LEU A 21 16.07 -16.60 -25.17
N GLU A 22 16.61 -16.12 -24.06
CA GLU A 22 17.48 -14.91 -24.05
C GLU A 22 18.65 -15.10 -23.07
N LYS A 23 19.36 -16.23 -23.23
CA LYS A 23 20.74 -16.31 -22.77
C LYS A 23 21.60 -15.52 -23.76
N GLY A 24 21.82 -14.24 -23.51
CA GLY A 24 22.93 -13.49 -24.10
C GLY A 24 22.57 -12.25 -24.93
N ARG A 25 22.25 -11.15 -24.24
CA ARG A 25 22.71 -9.82 -24.65
C ARG A 25 22.92 -8.96 -23.41
N LYS A 26 24.18 -8.85 -22.96
CA LYS A 26 24.61 -7.82 -22.02
C LYS A 26 24.54 -6.48 -22.79
N PRO A 27 23.71 -5.49 -22.41
CA PRO A 27 23.88 -4.13 -22.93
C PRO A 27 25.27 -3.62 -22.46
N PRO A 28 26.02 -2.91 -23.32
CA PRO A 28 27.43 -2.64 -23.08
C PRO A 28 27.74 -1.87 -21.78
N ASP A 29 26.77 -1.20 -21.16
CA ASP A 29 26.95 -0.44 -19.92
C ASP A 29 25.72 -0.52 -18.98
N GLY A 30 25.26 -1.73 -18.63
CA GLY A 30 24.11 -1.87 -17.72
C GLY A 30 24.11 -3.14 -16.87
N HIS A 31 23.97 -2.97 -15.55
CA HIS A 31 23.69 -4.04 -14.61
C HIS A 31 22.25 -4.54 -14.75
N SER A 32 22.01 -5.84 -14.52
CA SER A 32 20.64 -6.34 -14.39
C SER A 32 19.99 -5.73 -13.14
N PHE A 33 18.66 -5.62 -13.11
CA PHE A 33 17.95 -5.01 -11.97
C PHE A 33 18.28 -5.73 -10.65
N ASP A 34 18.36 -7.07 -10.68
CA ASP A 34 18.74 -7.88 -9.51
C ASP A 34 20.19 -7.62 -9.06
N GLU A 35 21.12 -7.51 -10.02
CA GLU A 35 22.55 -7.26 -9.72
C GLU A 35 22.75 -5.86 -9.11
N ALA A 36 22.01 -4.86 -9.63
CA ALA A 36 22.00 -3.51 -9.09
C ALA A 36 21.35 -3.44 -7.69
N LEU A 37 20.34 -4.28 -7.42
CA LEU A 37 19.69 -4.37 -6.11
C LEU A 37 20.61 -5.00 -5.06
N GLU A 38 21.34 -6.07 -5.43
CA GLU A 38 22.35 -6.70 -4.57
C GLU A 38 23.51 -5.75 -4.28
N LEU A 39 23.99 -5.00 -5.29
CA LEU A 39 25.04 -3.99 -5.13
C LEU A 39 24.58 -2.77 -4.31
N ALA A 40 23.31 -2.37 -4.40
CA ALA A 40 22.76 -1.24 -3.66
C ALA A 40 22.55 -1.54 -2.16
N GLY A 41 22.25 -2.79 -1.80
CA GLY A 41 22.07 -3.24 -0.41
C GLY A 41 20.98 -2.49 0.38
N PHE A 42 20.88 -2.74 1.69
CA PHE A 42 19.98 -2.03 2.60
C PHE A 42 20.60 -0.69 3.05
N GLY A 43 20.31 0.38 2.30
CA GLY A 43 20.73 1.74 2.65
C GLY A 43 19.85 2.40 3.72
N ARG A 44 20.34 3.52 4.29
CA ARG A 44 19.59 4.35 5.26
C ARG A 44 18.23 4.83 4.73
N VAL A 45 18.14 5.06 3.43
CA VAL A 45 16.92 5.47 2.74
C VAL A 45 15.84 4.38 2.81
N GLN A 46 16.22 3.11 2.64
CA GLN A 46 15.28 1.99 2.70
C GLN A 46 14.70 1.84 4.12
N ILE A 47 15.52 2.02 5.15
CA ILE A 47 15.07 1.96 6.56
C ILE A 47 14.08 3.10 6.84
N VAL A 48 14.39 4.33 6.43
CA VAL A 48 13.51 5.48 6.61
C VAL A 48 12.19 5.30 5.86
N LEU A 49 12.24 4.81 4.63
CA LEU A 49 11.05 4.45 3.83
C LEU A 49 10.19 3.40 4.55
N SER A 50 10.80 2.35 5.08
CA SER A 50 10.08 1.30 5.82
C SER A 50 9.42 1.83 7.10
N ILE A 51 10.09 2.69 7.86
CA ILE A 51 9.52 3.30 9.07
C ILE A 51 8.33 4.19 8.71
N LEU A 52 8.48 5.07 7.73
CA LEU A 52 7.40 5.97 7.31
C LEU A 52 6.20 5.21 6.76
N ALA A 53 6.42 4.16 5.97
CA ALA A 53 5.36 3.28 5.48
C ALA A 53 4.66 2.53 6.63
N GLY A 54 5.44 2.05 7.61
CA GLY A 54 4.91 1.43 8.82
C GLY A 54 4.01 2.37 9.63
N LEU A 55 4.45 3.61 9.85
CA LEU A 55 3.65 4.63 10.54
C LEU A 55 2.37 4.98 9.77
N GLY A 56 2.44 5.09 8.44
CA GLY A 56 1.26 5.30 7.61
C GLY A 56 0.24 4.17 7.70
N MET A 57 0.71 2.91 7.72
CA MET A 57 -0.16 1.75 7.94
C MET A 57 -0.81 1.78 9.32
N MET A 58 -0.06 2.13 10.37
CA MET A 58 -0.62 2.26 11.73
C MET A 58 -1.73 3.32 11.80
N ALA A 59 -1.52 4.48 11.19
CA ALA A 59 -2.53 5.54 11.11
C ALA A 59 -3.79 5.06 10.38
N SER A 60 -3.62 4.37 9.25
CA SER A 60 -4.74 3.83 8.45
C SER A 60 -5.56 2.79 9.24
N ILE A 61 -4.88 1.94 10.03
CA ILE A 61 -5.55 0.96 10.90
C ILE A 61 -6.33 1.67 12.01
N ASN A 62 -5.75 2.72 12.61
CA ASN A 62 -6.43 3.50 13.65
C ASN A 62 -7.71 4.17 13.11
N GLU A 63 -7.68 4.71 11.89
CA GLU A 63 -8.85 5.27 11.24
C GLU A 63 -9.94 4.22 10.99
N ALA A 64 -9.57 3.05 10.48
CA ALA A 64 -10.49 1.94 10.28
C ALA A 64 -11.13 1.46 11.59
N MET A 65 -10.35 1.37 12.68
CA MET A 65 -10.85 1.06 14.01
C MET A 65 -11.79 2.15 14.53
N GLY A 66 -11.46 3.43 14.35
CA GLY A 66 -12.33 4.55 14.73
C GLY A 66 -13.69 4.47 14.03
N MET A 67 -13.70 4.25 12.72
CA MET A 67 -14.94 4.04 11.96
C MET A 67 -15.75 2.85 12.51
N SER A 68 -15.11 1.74 12.88
CA SER A 68 -15.82 0.57 13.42
C SER A 68 -16.55 0.83 14.75
N ILE A 69 -16.09 1.83 15.53
CA ILE A 69 -16.70 2.24 16.80
C ILE A 69 -17.76 3.34 16.57
N ILE A 70 -17.48 4.28 15.66
CA ILE A 70 -18.38 5.40 15.35
C ILE A 70 -19.63 4.89 14.62
N LEU A 71 -19.47 3.95 13.69
CA LEU A 71 -20.57 3.45 12.87
C LEU A 71 -21.74 2.88 13.70
N PRO A 72 -21.55 2.02 14.73
CA PRO A 72 -22.64 1.54 15.58
C PRO A 72 -23.22 2.64 16.49
N ALA A 73 -22.40 3.58 16.98
CA ALA A 73 -22.89 4.70 17.79
C ALA A 73 -23.80 5.63 16.97
N ALA A 74 -23.44 5.90 15.71
CA ALA A 74 -24.22 6.71 14.79
C ALA A 74 -25.57 6.07 14.39
N GLN A 75 -25.71 4.74 14.51
CA GLN A 75 -26.99 4.08 14.21
C GLN A 75 -28.08 4.46 15.21
N CYS A 76 -27.71 4.67 16.47
CA CYS A 76 -28.65 5.06 17.52
C CYS A 76 -28.98 6.56 17.50
N ASP A 77 -28.05 7.40 17.04
CA ASP A 77 -28.15 8.86 17.13
C ASP A 77 -28.83 9.49 15.90
N LEU A 78 -28.72 8.84 14.73
CA LEU A 78 -29.19 9.36 13.46
C LEU A 78 -30.33 8.51 12.85
N ASP A 79 -30.82 7.49 13.59
CA ASP A 79 -31.96 6.63 13.23
C ASP A 79 -31.86 6.03 11.81
N LEU A 80 -30.64 5.60 11.42
CA LEU A 80 -30.39 5.14 10.04
C LEU A 80 -31.15 3.86 9.73
N ASP A 81 -31.85 3.87 8.58
CA ASP A 81 -32.42 2.67 7.98
C ASP A 81 -31.31 1.70 7.49
N ALA A 82 -31.66 0.42 7.33
CA ALA A 82 -30.74 -0.61 6.85
C ALA A 82 -30.15 -0.27 5.47
N GLY A 83 -30.89 0.43 4.60
CA GLY A 83 -30.41 0.89 3.30
C GLY A 83 -29.33 1.98 3.41
N GLU A 84 -29.51 2.94 4.31
CA GLU A 84 -28.58 4.07 4.48
C GLU A 84 -27.24 3.63 5.07
N LYS A 85 -27.26 2.65 5.98
CA LYS A 85 -26.03 1.99 6.48
C LYS A 85 -25.21 1.38 5.33
N GLY A 86 -25.90 0.78 4.36
CA GLY A 86 -25.28 0.23 3.15
C GLY A 86 -24.68 1.30 2.24
N ILE A 87 -25.35 2.45 2.09
CA ILE A 87 -24.85 3.59 1.30
C ILE A 87 -23.59 4.18 1.93
N VAL A 88 -23.57 4.38 3.25
CA VAL A 88 -22.39 4.89 3.97
C VAL A 88 -21.21 3.93 3.84
N GLY A 89 -21.44 2.62 4.01
CA GLY A 89 -20.41 1.61 3.79
C GLY A 89 -19.91 1.59 2.35
N GLY A 90 -20.82 1.66 1.37
CA GLY A 90 -20.49 1.71 -0.05
C GLY A 90 -19.70 2.95 -0.46
N ALA A 91 -20.00 4.11 0.13
CA ALA A 91 -19.28 5.36 -0.11
C ALA A 91 -17.80 5.27 0.30
N VAL A 92 -17.49 4.59 1.42
CA VAL A 92 -16.10 4.35 1.86
C VAL A 92 -15.34 3.47 0.85
N PHE A 93 -15.97 2.43 0.33
CA PHE A 93 -15.35 1.58 -0.71
C PHE A 93 -15.09 2.35 -2.01
N LEU A 94 -16.06 3.18 -2.44
CA LEU A 94 -15.88 4.03 -3.62
C LEU A 94 -14.75 5.04 -3.42
N GLY A 95 -14.70 5.73 -2.28
CA GLY A 95 -13.62 6.66 -1.96
C GLY A 95 -12.24 5.97 -1.96
N THR A 96 -12.16 4.78 -1.39
CA THR A 96 -10.92 3.98 -1.38
C THR A 96 -10.47 3.60 -2.79
N MET A 97 -11.39 3.22 -3.68
CA MET A 97 -11.10 2.91 -5.08
C MET A 97 -10.49 4.13 -5.79
N PHE A 98 -11.21 5.27 -5.79
CA PHE A 98 -10.75 6.47 -6.50
C PHE A 98 -9.41 6.98 -5.96
N SER A 99 -9.23 6.98 -4.63
CA SER A 99 -7.98 7.39 -4.00
C SER A 99 -6.81 6.48 -4.40
N SER A 100 -7.00 5.15 -4.38
CA SER A 100 -5.95 4.19 -4.73
C SER A 100 -5.51 4.31 -6.18
N TYR A 101 -6.42 4.55 -7.12
CA TYR A 101 -6.06 4.79 -8.52
C TYR A 101 -5.24 6.06 -8.69
N PHE A 102 -5.65 7.16 -8.04
CA PHE A 102 -4.96 8.43 -8.16
C PHE A 102 -3.56 8.38 -7.53
N TRP A 103 -3.45 7.90 -6.29
CA TRP A 103 -2.16 7.79 -5.60
C TRP A 103 -1.26 6.70 -6.18
N GLY A 104 -1.83 5.61 -6.69
CA GLY A 104 -1.10 4.56 -7.40
C GLY A 104 -0.47 5.07 -8.69
N TYR A 105 -1.25 5.76 -9.52
CA TYR A 105 -0.72 6.37 -10.75
C TYR A 105 0.36 7.42 -10.46
N LEU A 106 0.17 8.22 -9.40
CA LEU A 106 1.20 9.15 -8.95
C LEU A 106 2.46 8.41 -8.49
N ALA A 107 2.32 7.30 -7.75
CA ALA A 107 3.42 6.49 -7.24
C ALA A 107 4.34 5.96 -8.35
N ASP A 108 3.74 5.52 -9.45
CA ASP A 108 4.45 4.95 -10.59
C ASP A 108 5.20 6.01 -11.41
N THR A 109 4.72 7.25 -11.44
CA THR A 109 5.27 8.31 -12.31
C THR A 109 6.24 9.26 -11.62
N ARG A 110 6.07 9.55 -10.33
CA ARG A 110 6.80 10.62 -9.61
C ARG A 110 7.88 10.11 -8.65
N GLY A 111 8.06 8.78 -8.55
CA GLY A 111 9.07 8.14 -7.72
C GLY A 111 8.65 7.98 -6.25
N ARG A 112 8.75 6.75 -5.74
CA ARG A 112 8.18 6.26 -4.47
C ARG A 112 8.49 7.11 -3.22
N GLN A 113 9.64 7.79 -3.16
CA GLN A 113 10.00 8.66 -2.02
C GLN A 113 9.23 9.98 -1.97
N LEU A 114 8.90 10.56 -3.13
CA LEU A 114 8.18 11.83 -3.19
C LEU A 114 6.73 11.63 -2.82
N ILE A 115 6.10 10.57 -3.34
CA ILE A 115 4.71 10.22 -3.00
C ILE A 115 4.57 9.95 -1.50
N LEU A 116 5.53 9.27 -0.87
CA LEU A 116 5.44 9.01 0.58
C LEU A 116 5.46 10.30 1.40
N LYS A 117 6.26 11.31 0.99
CA LYS A 117 6.29 12.63 1.64
C LYS A 117 4.99 13.40 1.41
N TYR A 118 4.47 13.39 0.18
CA TYR A 118 3.21 14.05 -0.15
C TYR A 118 2.02 13.38 0.54
N ALA A 119 2.01 12.06 0.65
CA ALA A 119 0.99 11.31 1.38
C ALA A 119 1.01 11.70 2.87
N LEU A 120 2.18 11.72 3.52
CA LEU A 120 2.29 12.17 4.91
C LEU A 120 1.82 13.62 5.10
N PHE A 121 2.17 14.51 4.17
CA PHE A 121 1.75 15.91 4.23
C PHE A 121 0.24 16.05 4.04
N ALA A 122 -0.34 15.33 3.08
CA ALA A 122 -1.78 15.33 2.84
C ALA A 122 -2.54 14.76 4.03
N THR A 123 -2.08 13.65 4.61
CA THR A 123 -2.64 13.07 5.83
C THR A 123 -2.55 14.04 7.02
N SER A 124 -1.45 14.80 7.15
CA SER A 124 -1.31 15.79 8.24
C SER A 124 -2.16 17.05 8.04
N PHE A 125 -2.56 17.35 6.81
CA PHE A 125 -3.39 18.53 6.50
C PHE A 125 -4.89 18.21 6.55
N PHE A 126 -5.28 16.99 6.19
CA PHE A 126 -6.67 16.55 6.13
C PHE A 126 -7.13 15.66 7.29
N GLY A 127 -6.21 15.00 8.01
CA GLY A 127 -6.50 14.21 9.22
C GLY A 127 -6.49 15.07 10.47
#